data_AF-A0A875S659-F1
#
_entry.id   AF-A0A875S659-F1
#
_cell.length_a   1.000
_cell.length_b   1.000
_cell.length_c   1.000
_cell.angle_alpha   90.00
_cell.angle_beta   90.00
_cell.angle_gamma   90.00
#
_symmetry.space_group_name_H-M   'P 1'
#
loop_
_entity.id
_entity.type
_entity.pdbx_description
1 polymer ?
#
loop_
_entity_poly.entity_id
_entity_poly.type
_entity_poly.pdbx_seq_one_letter_code
_entity_poly.pdbx_strand_id
1 'polypeptide(L)'
;MLGGISLATLPSCISPHQDIDIGRDSSSHAESLRQSLPTSTIFCTTELRDTYNQDFDDFSLIYEAKSFLQQDQISDKAKIDRFIDLFNSSSTIQNSLKDGYITLQDIVSSISPSNYSYLFYFLVSSGYQFQDSHTDKAIQLRVLQSLANGNDTDYHLFITCLAGDNISATKKVFQSQYGHAMCEYMIRRLVDKDYHEETIKFLQYYLERLKLEWGISDSIAIDDLAENSHFTGFFSLLNNFRLHRNKMPLLHKSLMNTTILQLLKKTLLLHKTLEPSYLEDYLKVLYRYLEWNPRPSRFVIKMANYYFLSFLSRMADVNCAVLVSYLVSLFPNSRELLTSTGLLNMLFNGSVKTEFDPDHEFLHPQIREELVLTNEYPTLETLNLIYAKYLFENTPSKIQTRFLFDGYINSIIEVQRSQKSHLHPFSSNCHNSIVLETFLRYSLYNLKKPRFACNLLIKYLDSVHSCKYHTHALSRLLAELASKDISETCQLVNTLKRKCKLETPVFVAIIDNLIRINELESAREYYDYLCSNSRLVVNLKKGDADRFYQEYGWPIPKSHARKSTEMLPVWLSCEETFDVTKVIEFLETYKP
;
A
#
# COMPACT_ATOMS: atom_id res chain seq x y z
N MET A 1 -51.85 6.11 14.86
CA MET A 1 -51.29 7.37 14.33
C MET A 1 -50.03 7.03 13.58
N LEU A 2 -50.24 6.71 12.32
CA LEU A 2 -49.30 6.32 11.28
C LEU A 2 -49.93 6.92 10.02
N GLY A 3 -49.19 7.74 9.29
CA GLY A 3 -49.64 8.36 8.04
C GLY A 3 -48.68 8.02 6.93
N GLY A 4 -48.79 6.79 6.40
CA GLY A 4 -48.19 6.43 5.12
C GLY A 4 -49.10 6.87 3.98
N ILE A 5 -48.49 7.24 2.86
CA ILE A 5 -49.18 7.23 1.57
C ILE A 5 -48.47 6.19 0.70
N SER A 6 -49.31 5.28 0.21
CA SER A 6 -48.99 4.10 -0.59
C SER A 6 -49.45 4.33 -2.02
N LEU A 7 -48.54 4.01 -2.95
CA LEU A 7 -48.69 3.38 -4.28
C LEU A 7 -49.74 3.89 -5.28
N ALA A 8 -49.27 4.03 -6.53
CA ALA A 8 -50.03 3.55 -7.69
C ALA A 8 -49.08 2.86 -8.69
N THR A 9 -49.07 1.53 -8.62
CA THR A 9 -48.69 0.59 -9.68
C THR A 9 -49.71 0.63 -10.83
N LEU A 10 -49.25 0.50 -12.08
CA LEU A 10 -50.10 0.08 -13.21
C LEU A 10 -49.59 -1.26 -13.77
N PRO A 11 -50.48 -2.21 -14.11
CA PRO A 11 -50.11 -3.56 -14.54
C PRO A 11 -50.01 -3.69 -16.07
N SER A 12 -49.23 -4.68 -16.48
CA SER A 12 -49.02 -5.15 -17.87
C SER A 12 -50.17 -5.99 -18.43
N CYS A 13 -50.51 -5.76 -19.70
CA CYS A 13 -50.80 -6.72 -20.80
C CYS A 13 -52.03 -6.33 -21.65
N ILE A 14 -51.81 -6.09 -22.96
CA ILE A 14 -52.48 -6.66 -24.15
C ILE A 14 -52.14 -5.76 -25.37
N SER A 15 -51.55 -6.36 -26.41
CA SER A 15 -51.46 -5.87 -27.80
C SER A 15 -52.49 -6.66 -28.65
N PRO A 16 -52.82 -6.40 -29.94
CA PRO A 16 -52.25 -5.46 -30.93
C PRO A 16 -53.30 -4.73 -31.84
N HIS A 17 -52.83 -3.91 -32.78
CA HIS A 17 -53.47 -3.40 -34.01
C HIS A 17 -54.90 -2.79 -33.94
N GLN A 18 -55.01 -1.49 -34.25
CA GLN A 18 -55.93 -0.97 -35.28
C GLN A 18 -55.71 0.53 -35.52
N ASP A 19 -55.46 0.88 -36.78
CA ASP A 19 -55.58 2.23 -37.33
C ASP A 19 -57.03 2.73 -37.19
N ILE A 20 -57.23 3.94 -36.67
CA ILE A 20 -58.35 4.80 -37.08
C ILE A 20 -57.85 6.25 -37.11
N ASP A 21 -57.81 6.75 -38.34
CA ASP A 21 -57.67 8.14 -38.74
C ASP A 21 -59.06 8.83 -38.75
N ILE A 22 -59.07 10.16 -38.80
CA ILE A 22 -60.19 11.06 -39.15
C ILE A 22 -61.15 11.51 -38.01
N GLY A 23 -60.89 12.72 -37.49
CA GLY A 23 -61.61 13.93 -37.95
C GLY A 23 -62.85 14.47 -37.19
N ARG A 24 -62.81 15.81 -37.04
CA ARG A 24 -63.88 16.83 -36.99
C ARG A 24 -64.58 17.19 -35.66
N ASP A 25 -64.35 18.45 -35.31
CA ASP A 25 -65.29 19.48 -34.88
C ASP A 25 -66.10 19.29 -33.58
N SER A 26 -65.74 20.05 -32.56
CA SER A 26 -66.67 21.02 -31.97
C SER A 26 -65.92 22.08 -31.16
N SER A 27 -65.96 23.28 -31.70
CA SER A 27 -65.72 24.56 -31.04
C SER A 27 -66.52 24.73 -29.75
N SER A 28 -66.06 25.67 -28.93
CA SER A 28 -66.72 26.32 -27.79
C SER A 28 -66.76 25.54 -26.47
N HIS A 29 -65.68 25.64 -25.68
CA HIS A 29 -65.72 25.91 -24.22
C HIS A 29 -64.33 25.85 -23.54
N ALA A 30 -63.31 26.51 -24.08
CA ALA A 30 -62.03 26.64 -23.37
C ALA A 30 -61.38 28.03 -23.48
N GLU A 31 -62.15 29.06 -23.82
CA GLU A 31 -61.67 30.45 -23.92
C GLU A 31 -62.02 31.32 -22.69
N SER A 32 -62.60 30.76 -21.62
CA SER A 32 -62.93 31.54 -20.40
C SER A 32 -62.14 31.19 -19.15
N LEU A 33 -60.98 30.53 -19.28
CA LEU A 33 -60.07 30.24 -18.14
C LEU A 33 -58.63 30.77 -18.36
N ARG A 34 -58.42 31.63 -19.37
CA ARG A 34 -57.15 32.33 -19.60
C ARG A 34 -57.25 33.79 -19.19
N GLN A 35 -57.57 34.09 -17.93
CA GLN A 35 -57.40 35.46 -17.39
C GLN A 35 -57.57 35.47 -15.86
N SER A 36 -56.62 34.89 -15.13
CA SER A 36 -56.19 35.31 -13.79
C SER A 36 -55.21 34.30 -13.19
N LEU A 37 -54.01 34.18 -13.78
CA LEU A 37 -52.87 33.69 -13.03
C LEU A 37 -51.92 34.89 -12.92
N PRO A 38 -51.57 35.32 -11.69
CA PRO A 38 -50.62 36.41 -11.54
C PRO A 38 -49.31 35.99 -12.20
N THR A 39 -48.60 36.94 -12.81
CA THR A 39 -47.35 36.71 -13.53
C THR A 39 -46.35 35.89 -12.68
N SER A 40 -46.40 36.02 -11.35
CA SER A 40 -45.63 35.21 -10.39
C SER A 40 -45.89 33.70 -10.45
N THR A 41 -47.10 33.23 -10.81
CA THR A 41 -47.42 31.79 -10.91
C THR A 41 -46.94 31.17 -12.22
N ILE A 42 -46.85 31.97 -13.29
CA ILE A 42 -46.28 31.54 -14.58
C ILE A 42 -44.75 31.50 -14.47
N PHE A 43 -44.12 32.49 -13.83
CA PHE A 43 -42.68 32.44 -13.52
C PHE A 43 -42.33 31.24 -12.63
N CYS A 44 -43.11 30.99 -11.56
CA CYS A 44 -42.85 29.88 -10.65
C CYS A 44 -43.05 28.49 -11.30
N THR A 45 -43.99 28.33 -12.24
CA THR A 45 -44.19 27.06 -12.98
C THR A 45 -43.17 26.82 -14.08
N THR A 46 -42.61 27.89 -14.67
CA THR A 46 -41.52 27.78 -15.65
C THR A 46 -40.21 27.47 -14.94
N GLU A 47 -39.90 28.17 -13.84
CA GLU A 47 -38.74 27.88 -12.98
C GLU A 47 -38.80 26.46 -12.40
N LEU A 48 -39.95 25.99 -11.93
CA LEU A 48 -40.12 24.60 -11.44
C LEU A 48 -39.94 23.56 -12.55
N ARG A 49 -40.39 23.86 -13.77
CA ARG A 49 -40.25 22.96 -14.93
C ARG A 49 -38.80 22.92 -15.43
N ASP A 50 -38.14 24.06 -15.46
CA ASP A 50 -36.73 24.17 -15.87
C ASP A 50 -35.82 23.50 -14.83
N THR A 51 -36.11 23.68 -13.54
CA THR A 51 -35.41 22.97 -12.44
C THR A 51 -35.64 21.45 -12.53
N TYR A 52 -36.88 21.01 -12.77
CA TYR A 52 -37.19 19.58 -12.91
C TYR A 52 -36.52 18.94 -14.13
N ASN A 53 -36.52 19.63 -15.28
CA ASN A 53 -35.85 19.13 -16.49
C ASN A 53 -34.33 19.04 -16.26
N GLN A 54 -33.75 20.03 -15.60
CA GLN A 54 -32.33 20.04 -15.27
C GLN A 54 -31.96 18.92 -14.28
N ASP A 55 -32.77 18.70 -13.23
CA ASP A 55 -32.59 17.60 -12.27
C ASP A 55 -32.71 16.23 -12.95
N PHE A 56 -33.62 16.08 -13.93
CA PHE A 56 -33.81 14.83 -14.67
C PHE A 56 -32.67 14.56 -15.67
N ASP A 57 -32.19 15.58 -16.37
CA ASP A 57 -31.05 15.48 -17.27
C ASP A 57 -29.77 15.14 -16.48
N ASP A 58 -29.58 15.78 -15.32
CA ASP A 58 -28.47 15.50 -14.41
C ASP A 58 -28.53 14.05 -13.88
N PHE A 59 -29.70 13.60 -13.43
CA PHE A 59 -29.91 12.21 -13.01
C PHE A 59 -29.62 11.22 -14.14
N SER A 60 -30.10 11.50 -15.35
CA SER A 60 -29.92 10.63 -16.52
C SER A 60 -28.44 10.48 -16.89
N LEU A 61 -27.69 11.59 -16.84
CA LEU A 61 -26.26 11.60 -17.11
C LEU A 61 -25.46 10.82 -16.04
N ILE A 62 -25.81 11.00 -14.76
CA ILE A 62 -25.20 10.25 -13.64
C ILE A 62 -25.48 8.75 -13.77
N TYR A 63 -26.72 8.39 -14.11
CA TYR A 63 -27.14 7.01 -14.29
C TYR A 63 -26.46 6.36 -15.49
N GLU A 64 -26.33 7.07 -16.62
CA GLU A 64 -25.57 6.61 -17.79
C GLU A 64 -24.12 6.32 -17.41
N ALA A 65 -23.46 7.24 -16.69
CA ALA A 65 -22.09 7.07 -16.24
C ALA A 65 -21.91 5.83 -15.36
N LYS A 66 -22.81 5.62 -14.38
CA LYS A 66 -22.77 4.43 -13.51
C LYS A 66 -23.05 3.13 -14.27
N SER A 67 -24.07 3.14 -15.13
CA SER A 67 -24.45 1.99 -15.95
C SER A 67 -23.29 1.56 -16.84
N PHE A 68 -22.59 2.51 -17.47
CA PHE A 68 -21.44 2.23 -18.33
C PHE A 68 -20.29 1.57 -17.56
N LEU A 69 -19.98 2.04 -16.34
CA LEU A 69 -18.93 1.46 -15.50
C LEU A 69 -19.23 -0.02 -15.14
N GLN A 70 -20.50 -0.36 -14.97
CA GLN A 70 -20.95 -1.70 -14.57
C GLN A 70 -21.02 -2.70 -15.74
N GLN A 71 -20.76 -2.29 -16.98
CA GLN A 71 -20.81 -3.20 -18.13
C GLN A 71 -19.55 -4.09 -18.19
N ASP A 72 -19.71 -5.39 -17.95
CA ASP A 72 -18.61 -6.37 -17.92
C ASP A 72 -17.94 -6.63 -19.29
N GLN A 73 -18.63 -6.32 -20.40
CA GLN A 73 -18.11 -6.55 -21.75
C GLN A 73 -17.16 -5.45 -22.24
N ILE A 74 -17.07 -4.32 -21.54
CA ILE A 74 -16.24 -3.18 -21.92
C ILE A 74 -14.86 -3.31 -21.27
N SER A 75 -13.80 -3.08 -22.05
CA SER A 75 -12.44 -3.08 -21.52
C SER A 75 -12.25 -1.99 -20.46
N ASP A 76 -11.48 -2.29 -19.41
CA ASP A 76 -11.16 -1.33 -18.33
C ASP A 76 -10.67 0.03 -18.85
N LYS A 77 -9.86 0.05 -19.92
CA LYS A 77 -9.36 1.30 -20.50
C LYS A 77 -10.49 2.15 -21.06
N ALA A 78 -11.41 1.56 -21.82
CA ALA A 78 -12.56 2.28 -22.36
C ALA A 78 -13.51 2.78 -21.24
N LYS A 79 -13.64 2.02 -20.14
CA LYS A 79 -14.35 2.50 -18.93
C LYS A 79 -13.70 3.75 -18.35
N ILE A 80 -12.38 3.73 -18.20
CA ILE A 80 -11.61 4.86 -17.67
C ILE A 80 -11.69 6.06 -18.62
N ASP A 81 -11.43 5.87 -19.91
CA ASP A 81 -11.44 6.95 -20.91
C ASP A 81 -12.80 7.65 -20.96
N ARG A 82 -13.89 6.87 -21.05
CA ARG A 82 -15.26 7.42 -21.04
C ARG A 82 -15.56 8.20 -19.76
N PHE A 83 -15.15 7.68 -18.60
CA PHE A 83 -15.33 8.38 -17.34
C PHE A 83 -14.57 9.72 -17.31
N ILE A 84 -13.32 9.73 -17.79
CA ILE A 84 -12.49 10.93 -17.86
C ILE A 84 -13.06 11.95 -18.86
N ASP A 85 -13.55 11.50 -20.00
CA ASP A 85 -14.22 12.36 -20.99
C ASP A 85 -15.47 13.01 -20.38
N LEU A 86 -16.30 12.24 -19.68
CA LEU A 86 -17.48 12.75 -18.97
C LEU A 86 -17.10 13.75 -17.88
N PHE A 87 -16.04 13.48 -17.11
CA PHE A 87 -15.52 14.39 -16.10
C PHE A 87 -15.03 15.72 -16.69
N ASN A 88 -14.33 15.67 -17.83
CA ASN A 88 -13.80 16.86 -18.48
C ASN A 88 -14.89 17.68 -19.20
N SER A 89 -15.96 17.04 -19.66
CA SER A 89 -16.99 17.68 -20.50
C SER A 89 -18.23 18.16 -19.76
N SER A 90 -18.48 17.71 -18.53
CA SER A 90 -19.72 18.01 -17.80
C SER A 90 -19.48 18.52 -16.38
N SER A 91 -19.96 19.74 -16.08
CA SER A 91 -19.99 20.28 -14.72
C SER A 91 -20.89 19.46 -13.80
N THR A 92 -21.94 18.84 -14.33
CA THR A 92 -22.82 17.93 -13.57
C THR A 92 -22.04 16.75 -13.02
N ILE A 93 -21.19 16.11 -13.83
CA ILE A 93 -20.36 14.98 -13.38
C ILE A 93 -19.32 15.44 -12.34
N GLN A 94 -18.72 16.61 -12.54
CA GLN A 94 -17.78 17.20 -11.57
C GLN A 94 -18.47 17.49 -10.22
N ASN A 95 -19.67 18.06 -10.25
CA ASN A 95 -20.45 18.34 -9.04
C ASN A 95 -20.97 17.05 -8.41
N SER A 96 -21.40 16.07 -9.20
CA SER A 96 -21.86 14.76 -8.72
C SER A 96 -20.77 13.98 -8.00
N LEU A 97 -19.51 14.10 -8.44
CA LEU A 97 -18.35 13.57 -7.71
C LEU A 97 -18.08 14.34 -6.42
N LYS A 98 -18.32 15.65 -6.41
CA LYS A 98 -18.18 16.46 -5.20
C LYS A 98 -19.24 16.14 -4.15
N ASP A 99 -20.47 15.91 -4.61
CA ASP A 99 -21.64 15.65 -3.77
C ASP A 99 -21.79 14.16 -3.42
N GLY A 100 -20.90 13.30 -3.95
CA GLY A 100 -20.85 11.87 -3.63
C GLY A 100 -21.88 11.00 -4.36
N TYR A 101 -22.57 11.54 -5.37
CA TYR A 101 -23.50 10.77 -6.20
C TYR A 101 -22.79 9.75 -7.09
N ILE A 102 -21.56 10.04 -7.53
CA ILE A 102 -20.63 9.09 -8.16
C ILE A 102 -19.38 9.07 -7.28
N THR A 103 -18.85 7.89 -6.97
CA THR A 103 -17.69 7.74 -6.09
C THR A 103 -16.50 7.14 -6.82
N LEU A 104 -15.29 7.37 -6.30
CA LEU A 104 -14.09 6.70 -6.80
C LEU A 104 -14.20 5.18 -6.69
N GLN A 105 -14.98 4.68 -5.72
CA GLN A 105 -15.26 3.27 -5.52
C GLN A 105 -15.96 2.64 -6.73
N ASP A 106 -16.90 3.35 -7.34
CA ASP A 106 -17.70 2.84 -8.46
C ASP A 106 -16.81 2.47 -9.66
N ILE A 107 -15.74 3.24 -9.88
CA ILE A 107 -14.78 3.00 -10.95
C ILE A 107 -13.74 1.96 -10.50
N VAL A 108 -13.17 2.13 -9.30
CA VAL A 108 -12.09 1.26 -8.82
C VAL A 108 -12.55 -0.18 -8.60
N SER A 109 -13.84 -0.40 -8.31
CA SER A 109 -14.44 -1.73 -8.20
C SER A 109 -14.77 -2.38 -9.54
N SER A 110 -14.87 -1.59 -10.62
CA SER A 110 -15.23 -2.08 -11.96
C SER A 110 -14.04 -2.29 -12.90
N ILE A 111 -12.81 -2.04 -12.41
CA ILE A 111 -11.56 -2.23 -13.16
C ILE A 111 -10.58 -3.13 -12.39
N SER A 112 -9.71 -3.82 -13.13
CA SER A 112 -8.57 -4.56 -12.58
C SER A 112 -7.55 -3.62 -11.90
N PRO A 113 -6.92 -4.05 -10.78
CA PRO A 113 -5.81 -3.33 -10.16
C PRO A 113 -4.64 -2.99 -11.10
N SER A 114 -4.46 -3.74 -12.18
CA SER A 114 -3.45 -3.45 -13.22
C SER A 114 -3.69 -2.12 -13.96
N ASN A 115 -4.91 -1.58 -13.88
CA ASN A 115 -5.30 -0.32 -14.53
C ASN A 115 -5.37 0.86 -13.56
N TYR A 116 -5.01 0.67 -12.28
CA TYR A 116 -5.01 1.75 -11.29
C TYR A 116 -4.02 2.87 -11.64
N SER A 117 -2.86 2.56 -12.24
CA SER A 117 -1.92 3.58 -12.70
C SER A 117 -2.50 4.42 -13.83
N TYR A 118 -3.13 3.77 -14.80
CA TYR A 118 -3.82 4.47 -15.89
C TYR A 118 -4.90 5.42 -15.35
N LEU A 119 -5.82 4.92 -14.51
CA LEU A 119 -6.85 5.75 -13.88
C LEU A 119 -6.25 6.93 -13.10
N PHE A 120 -5.28 6.65 -12.22
CA PHE A 120 -4.70 7.66 -11.35
C PHE A 120 -4.01 8.79 -12.14
N TYR A 121 -3.30 8.44 -13.20
CA TYR A 121 -2.65 9.41 -14.08
C TYR A 121 -3.66 10.37 -14.72
N PHE A 122 -4.75 9.84 -15.28
CA PHE A 122 -5.76 10.67 -15.93
C PHE A 122 -6.56 11.50 -14.93
N LEU A 123 -6.90 10.98 -13.76
CA LEU A 123 -7.57 11.76 -12.71
C LEU A 123 -6.74 12.99 -12.31
N VAL A 124 -5.44 12.80 -12.04
CA VAL A 124 -4.53 13.91 -11.68
C VAL A 124 -4.38 14.90 -12.84
N SER A 125 -4.24 14.39 -14.07
CA SER A 125 -4.08 15.21 -15.28
C SER A 125 -5.34 16.03 -15.59
N SER A 126 -6.52 15.47 -15.32
CA SER A 126 -7.82 16.14 -15.42
C SER A 126 -8.11 17.12 -14.28
N GLY A 127 -7.26 17.19 -13.25
CA GLY A 127 -7.46 18.10 -12.11
C GLY A 127 -8.45 17.60 -11.07
N TYR A 128 -8.70 16.29 -11.01
CA TYR A 128 -9.58 15.70 -10.00
C TYR A 128 -9.06 15.95 -8.59
N GLN A 129 -9.96 16.40 -7.70
CA GLN A 129 -9.67 16.62 -6.29
C GLN A 129 -10.13 15.42 -5.47
N PHE A 130 -9.18 14.71 -4.88
CA PHE A 130 -9.44 13.55 -4.03
C PHE A 130 -10.01 14.02 -2.68
N GLN A 131 -11.20 13.53 -2.34
CA GLN A 131 -11.89 13.91 -1.11
C GLN A 131 -11.41 13.16 0.13
N ASP A 132 -11.44 13.81 1.29
CA ASP A 132 -11.14 13.16 2.58
C ASP A 132 -12.36 12.48 3.22
N SER A 133 -13.18 11.80 2.41
CA SER A 133 -14.30 10.98 2.89
C SER A 133 -13.79 9.62 3.40
N HIS A 134 -14.49 8.99 4.36
CA HIS A 134 -14.06 7.71 4.92
C HIS A 134 -14.00 6.59 3.86
N THR A 135 -14.95 6.59 2.92
CA THR A 135 -15.01 5.63 1.80
C THR A 135 -13.90 5.87 0.79
N ASP A 136 -13.68 7.12 0.35
CA ASP A 136 -12.65 7.43 -0.64
C ASP A 136 -11.25 7.27 -0.08
N LYS A 137 -11.04 7.56 1.21
CA LYS A 137 -9.75 7.36 1.88
C LYS A 137 -9.23 5.93 1.72
N ALA A 138 -10.07 4.92 1.95
CA ALA A 138 -9.64 3.52 1.83
C ALA A 138 -9.20 3.17 0.40
N ILE A 139 -9.84 3.80 -0.58
CA ILE A 139 -9.65 3.53 -2.01
C ILE A 139 -8.41 4.26 -2.52
N GLN A 140 -8.27 5.53 -2.19
CA GLN A 140 -7.09 6.33 -2.45
C GLN A 140 -5.83 5.66 -1.90
N LEU A 141 -5.89 5.19 -0.65
CA LEU A 141 -4.78 4.46 -0.04
C LEU A 141 -4.50 3.13 -0.76
N ARG A 142 -5.53 2.41 -1.21
CA ARG A 142 -5.37 1.17 -2.00
C ARG A 142 -4.69 1.45 -3.34
N VAL A 143 -5.13 2.49 -4.06
CA VAL A 143 -4.52 2.90 -5.33
C VAL A 143 -3.07 3.28 -5.10
N LEU A 144 -2.76 4.18 -4.17
CA LEU A 144 -1.38 4.56 -3.86
C LEU A 144 -0.51 3.39 -3.39
N GLN A 145 -1.07 2.44 -2.64
CA GLN A 145 -0.36 1.21 -2.25
C GLN A 145 -0.05 0.33 -3.45
N SER A 146 -1.00 0.16 -4.37
CA SER A 146 -0.80 -0.55 -5.63
C SER A 146 0.31 0.11 -6.45
N LEU A 147 0.27 1.44 -6.62
CA LEU A 147 1.30 2.17 -7.36
C LEU A 147 2.69 2.07 -6.70
N ALA A 148 2.74 2.25 -5.38
CA ALA A 148 3.99 2.19 -4.61
C ALA A 148 4.61 0.78 -4.59
N ASN A 149 3.83 -0.28 -4.79
CA ASN A 149 4.30 -1.67 -4.77
C ASN A 149 4.29 -2.36 -6.14
N GLY A 150 3.72 -1.72 -7.16
CA GLY A 150 3.55 -2.23 -8.52
C GLY A 150 4.86 -2.32 -9.29
N ASN A 151 4.76 -2.38 -10.62
CA ASN A 151 5.93 -2.45 -11.50
C ASN A 151 6.67 -1.09 -11.57
N ASP A 152 7.69 -1.01 -12.42
CA ASP A 152 8.47 0.21 -12.58
C ASP A 152 7.66 1.40 -13.13
N THR A 153 6.71 1.15 -14.04
CA THR A 153 5.81 2.19 -14.56
C THR A 153 4.88 2.70 -13.48
N ASP A 154 4.28 1.81 -12.67
CA ASP A 154 3.38 2.18 -11.58
C ASP A 154 4.11 3.00 -10.51
N TYR A 155 5.33 2.59 -10.17
CA TYR A 155 6.15 3.31 -9.20
C TYR A 155 6.68 4.63 -9.74
N HIS A 156 7.04 4.68 -11.03
CA HIS A 156 7.37 5.94 -11.68
C HIS A 156 6.18 6.88 -11.59
N LEU A 157 4.96 6.43 -11.86
CA LEU A 157 3.77 7.26 -11.72
C LEU A 157 3.63 7.82 -10.30
N PHE A 158 3.77 6.95 -9.30
CA PHE A 158 3.78 7.32 -7.87
C PHE A 158 4.85 8.40 -7.56
N ILE A 159 6.04 8.32 -8.17
CA ILE A 159 7.12 9.30 -8.01
C ILE A 159 6.99 10.52 -8.93
N THR A 160 6.39 10.45 -10.11
CA THR A 160 6.23 11.65 -10.97
C THR A 160 5.32 12.68 -10.34
N CYS A 161 4.38 12.25 -9.50
CA CYS A 161 3.64 13.15 -8.64
C CYS A 161 4.48 13.75 -7.48
N LEU A 162 5.71 13.24 -7.28
CA LEU A 162 6.71 13.71 -6.31
C LEU A 162 7.83 14.56 -6.95
N ALA A 163 8.21 14.27 -8.19
CA ALA A 163 9.47 14.68 -8.80
C ALA A 163 9.35 15.03 -10.28
N GLY A 164 8.20 15.52 -10.73
CA GLY A 164 8.08 16.07 -12.09
C GLY A 164 9.12 17.18 -12.30
N ASP A 165 9.58 17.36 -13.54
CA ASP A 165 10.58 18.39 -13.88
C ASP A 165 10.14 19.82 -13.51
N ASN A 166 8.84 20.00 -13.26
CA ASN A 166 8.25 21.23 -12.76
C ASN A 166 7.88 21.12 -11.27
N ILE A 167 8.75 21.61 -10.40
CA ILE A 167 8.57 21.66 -8.94
C ILE A 167 7.27 22.42 -8.56
N SER A 168 6.94 23.49 -9.29
CA SER A 168 5.73 24.28 -9.02
C SER A 168 4.45 23.49 -9.31
N ALA A 169 4.41 22.75 -10.43
CA ALA A 169 3.28 21.90 -10.78
C ALA A 169 3.11 20.76 -9.75
N THR A 170 4.22 20.14 -9.34
CA THR A 170 4.26 19.08 -8.32
C THR A 170 3.69 19.57 -6.98
N LYS A 171 4.19 20.71 -6.49
CA LYS A 171 3.69 21.35 -5.26
C LYS A 171 2.18 21.63 -5.35
N LYS A 172 1.72 22.19 -6.47
CA LYS A 172 0.31 22.49 -6.71
C LYS A 172 -0.57 21.23 -6.66
N VAL A 173 -0.18 20.14 -7.33
CA VAL A 173 -0.93 18.87 -7.32
C VAL A 173 -1.02 18.33 -5.88
N PHE A 174 0.10 18.26 -5.17
CA PHE A 174 0.14 17.77 -3.79
C PHE A 174 -0.72 18.61 -2.83
N GLN A 175 -0.68 19.93 -2.97
CA GLN A 175 -1.41 20.83 -2.07
C GLN A 175 -2.91 20.92 -2.39
N SER A 176 -3.31 20.81 -3.67
CA SER A 176 -4.69 21.12 -4.10
C SER A 176 -5.52 19.95 -4.62
N GLN A 177 -4.90 18.82 -4.97
CA GLN A 177 -5.63 17.65 -5.49
C GLN A 177 -5.61 16.46 -4.53
N TYR A 178 -4.52 16.22 -3.79
CA TYR A 178 -4.43 15.05 -2.92
C TYR A 178 -5.26 15.22 -1.65
N GLY A 179 -5.91 14.17 -1.16
CA GLY A 179 -6.48 14.16 0.20
C GLY A 179 -5.37 14.12 1.27
N HIS A 180 -5.67 14.51 2.51
CA HIS A 180 -4.71 14.43 3.63
C HIS A 180 -4.14 13.02 3.79
N ALA A 181 -4.97 11.98 3.68
CA ALA A 181 -4.53 10.60 3.81
C ALA A 181 -3.52 10.19 2.72
N MET A 182 -3.68 10.73 1.51
CA MET A 182 -2.76 10.51 0.40
C MET A 182 -1.42 11.19 0.66
N CYS A 183 -1.47 12.45 1.10
CA CYS A 183 -0.28 13.22 1.47
C CYS A 183 0.54 12.49 2.54
N GLU A 184 -0.13 12.04 3.62
CA GLU A 184 0.52 11.33 4.71
C GLU A 184 1.10 9.98 4.29
N TYR A 185 0.36 9.21 3.50
CA TYR A 185 0.85 7.95 2.97
C TYR A 185 2.10 8.16 2.12
N MET A 186 2.08 9.16 1.25
CA MET A 186 3.21 9.44 0.36
C MET A 186 4.46 9.87 1.13
N ILE A 187 4.35 10.80 2.08
CA ILE A 187 5.47 11.20 2.95
C ILE A 187 5.99 10.01 3.76
N ARG A 188 5.10 9.18 4.32
CA ARG A 188 5.51 7.96 5.04
C ARG A 188 6.33 7.03 4.16
N ARG A 189 5.97 6.87 2.89
CA ARG A 189 6.74 6.06 1.94
C ARG A 189 8.10 6.65 1.60
N LEU A 190 8.24 7.97 1.57
CA LEU A 190 9.55 8.63 1.40
C LEU A 190 10.45 8.38 2.60
N VAL A 191 9.91 8.52 3.82
CA VAL A 191 10.62 8.20 5.07
C VAL A 191 11.07 6.73 5.08
N ASP A 192 10.17 5.79 4.78
CA ASP A 192 10.48 4.35 4.74
C ASP A 192 11.56 3.97 3.72
N LYS A 193 11.82 4.83 2.73
CA LYS A 193 12.78 4.63 1.64
C LYS A 193 14.03 5.47 1.77
N ASP A 194 14.17 6.20 2.88
CA ASP A 194 15.31 7.08 3.17
C ASP A 194 15.54 8.16 2.10
N TYR A 195 14.48 8.61 1.42
CA TYR A 195 14.52 9.77 0.50
C TYR A 195 14.48 11.07 1.30
N HIS A 196 15.59 11.44 1.94
CA HIS A 196 15.62 12.52 2.92
C HIS A 196 15.26 13.89 2.32
N GLU A 197 15.81 14.25 1.16
CA GLU A 197 15.58 15.56 0.54
C GLU A 197 14.11 15.73 0.12
N GLU A 198 13.54 14.72 -0.53
CA GLU A 198 12.12 14.69 -0.90
C GLU A 198 11.23 14.70 0.33
N THR A 199 11.57 13.93 1.37
CA THR A 199 10.81 13.91 2.62
C THR A 199 10.71 15.31 3.23
N ILE A 200 11.82 16.06 3.25
CA ILE A 200 11.85 17.43 3.75
C ILE A 200 10.93 18.33 2.93
N LYS A 201 11.04 18.28 1.60
CA LYS A 201 10.21 19.07 0.69
C LYS A 201 8.72 18.80 0.88
N PHE A 202 8.33 17.53 0.94
CA PHE A 202 6.92 17.16 1.08
C PHE A 202 6.36 17.42 2.48
N LEU A 203 7.18 17.32 3.53
CA LEU A 203 6.81 17.79 4.87
C LEU A 203 6.54 19.31 4.86
N GLN A 204 7.39 20.11 4.20
CA GLN A 204 7.16 21.55 4.06
C GLN A 204 5.86 21.85 3.31
N TYR A 205 5.64 21.19 2.16
CA TYR A 205 4.41 21.39 1.39
C TYR A 205 3.16 21.04 2.20
N TYR A 206 3.24 20.00 3.04
CA TYR A 206 2.12 19.59 3.88
C TYR A 206 1.86 20.58 5.01
N LEU A 207 2.93 21.08 5.66
CA LEU A 207 2.83 22.10 6.69
C LEU A 207 2.22 23.40 6.14
N GLU A 208 2.69 23.88 4.99
CA GLU A 208 2.17 25.08 4.34
C GLU A 208 0.68 24.95 4.00
N ARG A 209 0.27 23.78 3.48
CA ARG A 209 -1.14 23.50 3.19
C ARG A 209 -2.00 23.57 4.45
N LEU A 210 -1.58 22.88 5.51
CA LEU A 210 -2.31 22.89 6.78
C LEU A 210 -2.40 24.30 7.35
N LYS A 211 -1.32 25.10 7.31
CA LYS A 211 -1.38 26.50 7.75
C LYS A 211 -2.39 27.33 6.95
N LEU A 212 -2.41 27.16 5.62
CA LEU A 212 -3.33 27.87 4.73
C LEU A 212 -4.79 27.51 5.01
N GLU A 213 -5.10 26.20 5.09
CA GLU A 213 -6.47 25.70 5.33
C GLU A 213 -7.04 26.19 6.67
N TRP A 214 -6.17 26.33 7.68
CA TRP A 214 -6.55 26.71 9.04
C TRP A 214 -6.30 28.18 9.38
N GLY A 215 -5.92 29.01 8.39
CA GLY A 215 -5.71 30.45 8.59
C GLY A 215 -4.60 30.80 9.58
N ILE A 216 -3.58 29.95 9.72
CA ILE A 216 -2.50 30.09 10.68
C ILE A 216 -1.36 30.93 10.10
N SER A 217 -0.92 31.95 10.84
CA SER A 217 0.23 32.77 10.47
C SER A 217 1.53 31.97 10.43
N ASP A 218 2.41 32.30 9.48
CA ASP A 218 3.74 31.71 9.39
C ASP A 218 4.64 31.98 10.60
N SER A 219 4.31 32.98 11.40
CA SER A 219 5.06 33.39 12.59
C SER A 219 4.86 32.50 13.83
N ILE A 220 3.89 31.58 13.84
CA ILE A 220 3.69 30.67 14.98
C ILE A 220 4.81 29.63 15.02
N ALA A 221 5.39 29.41 16.19
CA ALA A 221 6.38 28.37 16.41
C ALA A 221 5.77 26.99 16.14
N ILE A 222 6.58 26.08 15.58
CA ILE A 222 6.10 24.74 15.20
C ILE A 222 5.65 23.93 16.42
N ASP A 223 6.28 24.12 17.57
CA ASP A 223 5.97 23.36 18.79
C ASP A 223 4.57 23.70 19.32
N ASP A 224 4.12 24.95 19.19
CA ASP A 224 2.77 25.38 19.60
C ASP A 224 1.66 24.73 18.75
N LEU A 225 2.00 24.26 17.54
CA LEU A 225 1.05 23.56 16.67
C LEU A 225 0.82 22.10 17.10
N ALA A 226 1.69 21.52 17.95
CA ALA A 226 1.62 20.11 18.35
C ALA A 226 0.39 19.77 19.21
N GLU A 227 -0.22 20.77 19.85
CA GLU A 227 -1.47 20.61 20.59
C GLU A 227 -2.69 20.59 19.67
N ASN A 228 -2.56 21.09 18.44
CA ASN A 228 -3.66 21.18 17.50
C ASN A 228 -3.91 19.83 16.80
N SER A 229 -5.11 19.29 17.01
CA SER A 229 -5.52 18.00 16.46
C SER A 229 -5.39 17.91 14.93
N HIS A 230 -5.55 19.03 14.19
CA HIS A 230 -5.42 19.08 12.73
C HIS A 230 -3.99 18.80 12.24
N PHE A 231 -2.98 19.03 13.09
CA PHE A 231 -1.57 18.80 12.76
C PHE A 231 -1.06 17.43 13.23
N THR A 232 -1.88 16.62 13.90
CA THR A 232 -1.47 15.30 14.45
C THR A 232 -0.84 14.41 13.39
N GLY A 233 -1.40 14.37 12.17
CA GLY A 233 -0.87 13.60 11.06
C GLY A 233 0.50 14.08 10.59
N PHE A 234 0.68 15.40 10.47
CA PHE A 234 1.97 16.02 10.16
C PHE A 234 3.02 15.69 11.22
N PHE A 235 2.70 15.87 12.51
CA PHE A 235 3.64 15.61 13.60
C PHE A 235 4.00 14.13 13.76
N SER A 236 3.07 13.22 13.47
CA SER A 236 3.35 11.79 13.38
C SER A 236 4.44 11.49 12.33
N LEU A 237 4.34 12.09 11.14
CA LEU A 237 5.34 11.94 10.08
C LEU A 237 6.67 12.60 10.45
N LEU A 238 6.64 13.78 11.05
CA LEU A 238 7.82 14.48 11.53
C LEU A 238 8.58 13.67 12.57
N ASN A 239 7.87 13.14 13.58
CA ASN A 239 8.46 12.30 14.61
C ASN A 239 9.07 11.03 14.01
N ASN A 240 8.38 10.40 13.05
CA ASN A 240 8.92 9.24 12.35
C ASN A 240 10.22 9.60 11.58
N PHE A 241 10.22 10.71 10.86
CA PHE A 241 11.40 11.20 10.14
C PHE A 241 12.58 11.50 11.07
N ARG A 242 12.32 12.18 12.21
CA ARG A 242 13.32 12.46 13.24
C ARG A 242 13.94 11.17 13.78
N LEU A 243 13.11 10.19 14.13
CA LEU A 243 13.57 8.90 14.65
C LEU A 243 14.42 8.11 13.63
N HIS A 244 14.05 8.15 12.34
CA HIS A 244 14.85 7.62 11.23
C HIS A 244 16.25 8.26 11.18
N ARG A 245 16.34 9.57 11.44
CA ARG A 245 17.61 10.33 11.52
C ARG A 245 18.33 10.24 12.87
N ASN A 246 17.88 9.36 13.76
CA ASN A 246 18.38 9.22 15.14
C ASN A 246 18.24 10.50 15.98
N LYS A 247 17.16 11.24 15.76
CA LYS A 247 16.85 12.49 16.44
C LYS A 247 15.66 12.32 17.39
N MET A 248 15.65 13.14 18.43
CA MET A 248 14.60 13.13 19.44
C MET A 248 13.27 13.57 18.81
N PRO A 249 12.19 12.78 18.91
CA PRO A 249 10.87 13.20 18.46
C PRO A 249 10.31 14.27 19.41
N LEU A 250 9.30 15.00 18.94
CA LEU A 250 8.49 15.86 19.81
C LEU A 250 7.65 14.97 20.73
N LEU A 251 7.91 15.06 22.03
CA LEU A 251 7.16 14.34 23.05
C LEU A 251 5.98 15.21 23.50
N HIS A 252 4.80 14.85 23.00
CA HIS A 252 3.55 15.52 23.37
C HIS A 252 2.45 14.49 23.64
N LYS A 253 1.57 14.75 24.61
CA LYS A 253 0.52 13.79 25.01
C LYS A 253 -0.39 13.41 23.83
N SER A 254 -0.80 14.39 23.04
CA SER A 254 -1.64 14.21 21.85
C SER A 254 -1.00 13.31 20.77
N LEU A 255 0.34 13.26 20.74
CA LEU A 255 1.12 12.54 19.72
C LEU A 255 1.58 11.16 20.17
N MET A 256 1.41 10.79 21.44
CA MET A 256 2.02 9.57 21.97
C MET A 256 1.46 8.31 21.30
N ASN A 257 0.16 8.26 21.04
CA ASN A 257 -0.47 7.11 20.37
C ASN A 257 0.03 6.90 18.93
N THR A 258 0.45 7.96 18.23
CA THR A 258 1.00 7.86 16.87
C THR A 258 2.52 7.63 16.87
N THR A 259 3.21 8.08 17.93
CA THR A 259 4.68 8.04 18.02
C THR A 259 5.20 6.77 18.71
N ILE A 260 4.43 6.16 19.62
CA ILE A 260 4.86 5.03 20.46
C ILE A 260 5.42 3.86 19.65
N LEU A 261 4.81 3.52 18.51
CA LEU A 261 5.30 2.42 17.68
C LEU A 261 6.68 2.70 17.10
N GLN A 262 6.98 3.95 16.75
CA GLN A 262 8.29 4.32 16.24
C GLN A 262 9.33 4.36 17.37
N LEU A 263 8.94 4.79 18.57
CA LEU A 263 9.79 4.72 19.77
C LEU A 263 10.17 3.28 20.11
N LEU A 264 9.18 2.38 20.18
CA LEU A 264 9.40 0.96 20.44
C LEU A 264 10.28 0.31 19.37
N LYS A 265 10.00 0.59 18.09
CA LYS A 265 10.84 0.12 16.97
C LYS A 265 12.28 0.63 17.09
N LYS A 266 12.46 1.92 17.41
CA LYS A 266 13.78 2.55 17.55
C LYS A 266 14.59 1.91 18.68
N THR A 267 13.97 1.75 19.84
CA THR A 267 14.58 1.20 21.05
C THR A 267 15.06 -0.24 20.85
N LEU A 268 14.32 -1.05 20.08
CA LEU A 268 14.60 -2.49 19.99
C LEU A 268 15.24 -2.95 18.67
N LEU A 269 14.84 -2.38 17.53
CA LEU A 269 15.16 -2.98 16.21
C LEU A 269 16.23 -2.25 15.41
N LEU A 270 16.48 -0.97 15.70
CA LEU A 270 17.44 -0.16 14.93
C LEU A 270 18.88 -0.25 15.45
N HIS A 271 19.11 -1.01 16.52
CA HIS A 271 20.45 -1.29 17.05
C HIS A 271 21.13 -2.43 16.27
N LYS A 272 22.40 -2.19 15.92
CA LYS A 272 23.25 -3.18 15.24
C LYS A 272 23.65 -4.32 16.19
N THR A 273 23.90 -3.98 17.46
CA THR A 273 24.18 -4.93 18.54
C THR A 273 22.88 -5.39 19.19
N LEU A 274 22.85 -6.66 19.61
CA LEU A 274 21.76 -7.24 20.39
C LEU A 274 22.19 -7.26 21.85
N GLU A 275 21.85 -6.22 22.59
CA GLU A 275 22.17 -6.13 24.02
C GLU A 275 20.89 -6.33 24.85
N PRO A 276 20.95 -7.08 25.95
CA PRO A 276 19.79 -7.27 26.84
C PRO A 276 19.19 -5.96 27.37
N SER A 277 20.01 -4.92 27.52
CA SER A 277 19.57 -3.58 27.91
C SER A 277 18.52 -2.98 26.97
N TYR A 278 18.63 -3.23 25.65
CA TYR A 278 17.63 -2.74 24.69
C TYR A 278 16.27 -3.42 24.87
N LEU A 279 16.27 -4.70 25.24
CA LEU A 279 15.03 -5.40 25.59
C LEU A 279 14.44 -4.82 26.89
N GLU A 280 15.28 -4.56 27.89
CA GLU A 280 14.85 -3.93 29.14
C GLU A 280 14.23 -2.54 28.88
N ASP A 281 14.89 -1.69 28.10
CA ASP A 281 14.40 -0.36 27.73
C ASP A 281 13.09 -0.43 26.95
N TYR A 282 13.00 -1.34 25.97
CA TYR A 282 11.77 -1.60 25.23
C TYR A 282 10.62 -2.02 26.16
N LEU A 283 10.88 -2.95 27.08
CA LEU A 283 9.88 -3.44 28.02
C LEU A 283 9.47 -2.33 29.00
N LYS A 284 10.39 -1.48 29.46
CA LYS A 284 10.09 -0.29 30.28
C LYS A 284 9.20 0.69 29.53
N VAL A 285 9.55 1.07 28.30
CA VAL A 285 8.74 1.97 27.48
C VAL A 285 7.35 1.38 27.24
N LEU A 286 7.26 0.10 26.86
CA LEU A 286 5.99 -0.58 26.64
C LEU A 286 5.17 -0.63 27.94
N TYR A 287 5.78 -1.04 29.05
CA TYR A 287 5.11 -1.10 30.35
C TYR A 287 4.54 0.25 30.76
N ARG A 288 5.35 1.32 30.69
CA ARG A 288 4.91 2.68 31.00
C ARG A 288 3.83 3.18 30.06
N TYR A 289 3.92 2.87 28.77
CA TYR A 289 2.87 3.19 27.82
C TYR A 289 1.55 2.47 28.14
N LEU A 290 1.59 1.20 28.54
CA LEU A 290 0.39 0.45 28.94
C LEU A 290 -0.23 0.96 30.24
N GLU A 291 0.59 1.45 31.19
CA GLU A 291 0.08 2.16 32.37
C GLU A 291 -0.59 3.48 31.98
N TRP A 292 0.02 4.23 31.06
CA TRP A 292 -0.50 5.51 30.56
C TRP A 292 -1.78 5.36 29.72
N ASN A 293 -1.84 4.32 28.88
CA ASN A 293 -2.98 4.00 28.03
C ASN A 293 -3.42 2.54 28.27
N PRO A 294 -4.35 2.29 29.22
CA PRO A 294 -4.80 0.94 29.56
C PRO A 294 -5.66 0.28 28.48
N ARG A 295 -6.07 1.02 27.44
CA ARG A 295 -6.84 0.49 26.29
C ARG A 295 -6.13 0.86 24.98
N PRO A 296 -4.91 0.36 24.76
CA PRO A 296 -4.17 0.66 23.55
C PRO A 296 -4.87 0.05 22.33
N SER A 297 -4.66 0.66 21.16
CA SER A 297 -5.16 0.08 19.92
C SER A 297 -4.55 -1.31 19.68
N ARG A 298 -5.36 -2.27 19.23
CA ARG A 298 -4.89 -3.62 18.89
C ARG A 298 -3.76 -3.61 17.87
N PHE A 299 -3.79 -2.66 16.93
CA PHE A 299 -2.68 -2.47 15.98
C PHE A 299 -1.36 -2.14 16.68
N VAL A 300 -1.40 -1.32 17.74
CA VAL A 300 -0.21 -0.98 18.53
C VAL A 300 0.34 -2.23 19.21
N ILE A 301 -0.51 -3.02 19.86
CA ILE A 301 -0.12 -4.28 20.50
C ILE A 301 0.46 -5.27 19.49
N LYS A 302 -0.21 -5.44 18.35
CA LYS A 302 0.23 -6.34 17.27
C LYS A 302 1.64 -5.99 16.77
N MET A 303 1.89 -4.70 16.56
CA MET A 303 3.20 -4.24 16.10
C MET A 303 4.26 -4.29 17.20
N ALA A 304 3.92 -4.01 18.45
CA ALA A 304 4.80 -4.21 19.59
C ALA A 304 5.22 -5.68 19.69
N ASN A 305 4.26 -6.61 19.65
CA ASN A 305 4.50 -8.06 19.66
C ASN A 305 5.40 -8.49 18.49
N TYR A 306 5.19 -7.94 17.29
CA TYR A 306 6.08 -8.18 16.15
C TYR A 306 7.52 -7.72 16.42
N TYR A 307 7.71 -6.53 17.01
CA TYR A 307 9.05 -6.04 17.35
C TYR A 307 9.75 -6.91 18.39
N PHE A 308 9.01 -7.32 19.43
CA PHE A 308 9.50 -8.25 20.44
C PHE A 308 9.94 -9.59 19.83
N LEU A 309 9.08 -10.23 19.03
CA LEU A 309 9.40 -11.48 18.35
C LEU A 309 10.56 -11.33 17.36
N SER A 310 10.65 -10.18 16.66
CA SER A 310 11.76 -9.89 15.75
C SER A 310 13.09 -9.81 16.49
N PHE A 311 13.13 -9.15 17.65
CA PHE A 311 14.32 -9.13 18.51
C PHE A 311 14.70 -10.53 18.98
N LEU A 312 13.75 -11.29 19.55
CA LEU A 312 13.98 -12.66 19.98
C LEU A 312 14.50 -13.55 18.84
N SER A 313 13.95 -13.40 17.63
CA SER A 313 14.40 -14.19 16.47
C SER A 313 15.86 -13.93 16.10
N ARG A 314 16.41 -12.76 16.44
CA ARG A 314 17.81 -12.40 16.17
C ARG A 314 18.76 -12.89 17.27
N MET A 315 18.27 -13.22 18.46
CA MET A 315 19.10 -13.72 19.56
C MET A 315 19.57 -15.15 19.28
N ALA A 316 20.86 -15.41 19.44
CA ALA A 316 21.47 -16.71 19.15
C ALA A 316 20.98 -17.82 20.10
N ASP A 317 20.76 -17.48 21.38
CA ASP A 317 20.36 -18.45 22.41
C ASP A 317 18.85 -18.79 22.38
N VAL A 318 18.07 -18.02 21.61
CA VAL A 318 16.63 -18.27 21.46
C VAL A 318 16.43 -19.24 20.31
N ASN A 319 16.13 -20.50 20.63
CA ASN A 319 15.79 -21.50 19.62
C ASN A 319 14.38 -21.27 19.02
N CYS A 320 14.11 -21.91 17.88
CA CYS A 320 12.84 -21.75 17.18
C CYS A 320 11.61 -22.19 18.00
N ALA A 321 11.73 -23.20 18.87
CA ALA A 321 10.62 -23.67 19.71
C ALA A 321 10.18 -22.62 20.75
N VAL A 322 11.14 -21.89 21.36
CA VAL A 322 10.85 -20.75 22.24
C VAL A 322 10.11 -19.65 21.47
N LEU A 323 10.60 -19.31 20.28
CA LEU A 323 9.98 -18.27 19.45
C LEU A 323 8.55 -18.61 19.05
N VAL A 324 8.30 -19.87 18.67
CA VAL A 324 6.95 -20.37 18.37
C VAL A 324 6.05 -20.35 19.60
N SER A 325 6.59 -20.71 20.77
CA SER A 325 5.82 -20.67 22.02
C SER A 325 5.33 -19.25 22.34
N TYR A 326 6.20 -18.24 22.24
CA TYR A 326 5.77 -16.83 22.39
C TYR A 326 4.77 -16.41 21.32
N LEU A 327 4.94 -16.83 20.06
CA LEU A 327 4.00 -16.51 18.99
C LEU A 327 2.60 -17.08 19.27
N VAL A 328 2.51 -18.34 19.69
CA VAL A 328 1.23 -19.01 20.02
C VAL A 328 0.59 -18.39 21.26
N SER A 329 1.38 -18.01 22.27
CA SER A 329 0.85 -17.32 23.46
C SER A 329 0.36 -15.90 23.15
N LEU A 330 1.05 -15.14 22.29
CA LEU A 330 0.64 -13.78 21.90
C LEU A 330 -0.51 -13.78 20.88
N PHE A 331 -0.56 -14.79 20.01
CA PHE A 331 -1.56 -14.97 18.96
C PHE A 331 -2.05 -16.43 18.93
N PRO A 332 -3.04 -16.80 19.75
CA PRO A 332 -3.52 -18.19 19.83
C PRO A 332 -3.92 -18.82 18.49
N ASN A 333 -4.54 -18.06 17.58
CA ASN A 333 -4.91 -18.51 16.23
C ASN A 333 -3.70 -18.87 15.33
N SER A 334 -2.48 -18.48 15.71
CA SER A 334 -1.28 -18.87 14.98
C SER A 334 -1.00 -20.38 15.05
N ARG A 335 -1.50 -21.10 16.07
CA ARG A 335 -1.29 -22.54 16.21
C ARG A 335 -1.89 -23.32 15.04
N GLU A 336 -3.16 -23.07 14.72
CA GLU A 336 -3.84 -23.70 13.59
C GLU A 336 -3.12 -23.36 12.27
N LEU A 337 -2.76 -22.09 12.11
CA LEU A 337 -2.04 -21.61 10.94
C LEU A 337 -0.71 -22.35 10.72
N LEU A 338 0.13 -22.43 11.75
CA LEU A 338 1.42 -23.12 11.66
C LEU A 338 1.26 -24.63 11.46
N THR A 339 0.22 -25.23 12.04
CA THR A 339 -0.13 -26.66 11.81
C THR A 339 -0.48 -26.90 10.35
N SER A 340 -1.36 -26.07 9.77
CA SER A 340 -1.84 -26.22 8.39
C SER A 340 -0.70 -26.15 7.36
N THR A 341 0.36 -25.39 7.66
CA THR A 341 1.54 -25.28 6.78
C THR A 341 2.53 -26.44 6.94
N GLY A 342 2.33 -27.33 7.92
CA GLY A 342 3.25 -28.39 8.29
C GLY A 342 4.49 -27.92 9.08
N LEU A 343 4.59 -26.63 9.43
CA LEU A 343 5.77 -26.07 10.10
C LEU A 343 5.95 -26.62 11.52
N LEU A 344 4.85 -26.78 12.28
CA LEU A 344 4.95 -27.35 13.64
C LEU A 344 5.43 -28.78 13.64
N ASN A 345 4.85 -29.62 12.77
CA ASN A 345 5.25 -31.03 12.69
C ASN A 345 6.71 -31.17 12.21
N MET A 346 7.13 -30.30 11.30
CA MET A 346 8.50 -30.25 10.84
C MET A 346 9.47 -29.81 11.94
N LEU A 347 9.06 -28.86 12.80
CA LEU A 347 9.88 -28.33 13.88
C LEU A 347 10.06 -29.33 15.03
N PHE A 348 8.99 -29.99 15.47
CA PHE A 348 9.02 -30.83 16.66
C PHE A 348 9.24 -32.32 16.37
N ASN A 349 8.69 -32.83 15.27
CA ASN A 349 8.72 -34.27 14.95
C ASN A 349 9.63 -34.60 13.75
N GLY A 350 10.22 -33.58 13.10
CA GLY A 350 11.04 -33.76 11.89
C GLY A 350 10.26 -34.33 10.69
N SER A 351 8.92 -34.28 10.71
CA SER A 351 8.05 -34.89 9.69
C SER A 351 7.08 -33.85 9.10
N VAL A 352 6.69 -34.02 7.83
CA VAL A 352 5.83 -33.05 7.10
C VAL A 352 4.34 -33.43 7.16
N LYS A 353 3.91 -34.34 8.04
CA LYS A 353 2.49 -34.72 8.08
C LYS A 353 1.64 -33.52 8.54
N THR A 354 0.43 -33.38 8.01
CA THR A 354 -0.53 -32.36 8.47
C THR A 354 -1.17 -32.73 9.81
N GLU A 355 -1.03 -33.99 10.23
CA GLU A 355 -1.37 -34.48 11.57
C GLU A 355 -0.23 -34.10 12.52
N PHE A 356 -0.44 -33.05 13.29
CA PHE A 356 0.41 -32.70 14.43
C PHE A 356 -0.22 -33.32 15.69
N ASP A 357 0.40 -34.38 16.21
CA ASP A 357 0.01 -34.98 17.49
C ASP A 357 0.48 -34.03 18.62
N PRO A 358 -0.42 -33.52 19.49
CA PRO A 358 -0.12 -32.52 20.50
C PRO A 358 0.82 -32.94 21.64
N ASP A 359 1.50 -34.09 21.57
CA ASP A 359 2.39 -34.59 22.62
C ASP A 359 3.61 -33.68 22.92
N HIS A 360 3.84 -32.63 22.12
CA HIS A 360 4.81 -31.58 22.43
C HIS A 360 4.13 -30.37 23.10
N GLU A 361 4.36 -30.24 24.40
CA GLU A 361 3.97 -29.05 25.17
C GLU A 361 4.77 -27.83 24.68
N PHE A 362 4.07 -26.80 24.20
CA PHE A 362 4.67 -25.48 24.04
C PHE A 362 5.15 -24.99 25.41
N LEU A 363 6.22 -24.20 25.42
CA LEU A 363 6.53 -23.44 26.63
C LEU A 363 5.34 -22.50 26.89
N HIS A 364 4.94 -22.35 28.14
CA HIS A 364 3.87 -21.44 28.55
C HIS A 364 4.47 -20.18 29.18
N PRO A 365 4.99 -19.22 28.39
CA PRO A 365 5.48 -17.97 28.94
C PRO A 365 4.35 -17.23 29.64
N GLN A 366 4.65 -16.65 30.80
CA GLN A 366 3.72 -15.77 31.50
C GLN A 366 3.66 -14.43 30.75
N ILE A 367 2.57 -14.22 30.01
CA ILE A 367 2.33 -13.01 29.23
C ILE A 367 1.14 -12.28 29.84
N ARG A 368 1.27 -10.96 29.99
CA ARG A 368 0.18 -10.07 30.38
C ARG A 368 -0.99 -10.17 29.40
N GLU A 369 -2.21 -10.28 29.91
CA GLU A 369 -3.41 -10.50 29.10
C GLU A 369 -3.63 -9.41 28.04
N GLU A 370 -3.25 -8.17 28.31
CA GLU A 370 -3.42 -7.05 27.38
C GLU A 370 -2.55 -7.17 26.11
N LEU A 371 -1.51 -8.01 26.16
CA LEU A 371 -0.63 -8.31 25.02
C LEU A 371 -1.14 -9.50 24.19
N VAL A 372 -2.11 -10.26 24.70
CA VAL A 372 -2.65 -11.46 24.05
C VAL A 372 -3.78 -11.07 23.10
N LEU A 373 -3.60 -11.35 21.81
CA LEU A 373 -4.56 -11.05 20.75
C LEU A 373 -5.32 -12.31 20.32
N THR A 374 -6.21 -12.81 21.20
CA THR A 374 -6.91 -14.09 21.05
C THR A 374 -7.62 -14.29 19.71
N ASN A 375 -8.24 -13.23 19.19
CA ASN A 375 -9.06 -13.30 17.98
C ASN A 375 -8.35 -12.78 16.72
N GLU A 376 -7.04 -12.57 16.77
CA GLU A 376 -6.27 -12.07 15.62
C GLU A 376 -5.20 -13.06 15.17
N TYR A 377 -4.96 -13.04 13.85
CA TYR A 377 -3.80 -13.70 13.27
C TYR A 377 -2.56 -12.80 13.38
N PRO A 378 -1.37 -13.39 13.54
CA PRO A 378 -0.11 -12.66 13.40
C PRO A 378 0.03 -12.13 11.96
N THR A 379 0.85 -11.09 11.78
CA THR A 379 1.18 -10.60 10.43
C THR A 379 2.03 -11.62 9.67
N LEU A 380 2.04 -11.54 8.34
CA LEU A 380 2.89 -12.41 7.52
C LEU A 380 4.38 -12.15 7.79
N GLU A 381 4.75 -10.93 8.13
CA GLU A 381 6.09 -10.57 8.58
C GLU A 381 6.47 -11.31 9.87
N THR A 382 5.53 -11.47 10.80
CA THR A 382 5.74 -12.22 12.04
C THR A 382 5.92 -13.71 11.76
N LEU A 383 5.09 -14.29 10.88
CA LEU A 383 5.22 -15.69 10.48
C LEU A 383 6.55 -15.95 9.77
N ASN A 384 7.00 -15.01 8.95
CA ASN A 384 8.28 -15.09 8.26
C ASN A 384 9.47 -15.18 9.21
N LEU A 385 9.38 -14.60 10.42
CA LEU A 385 10.43 -14.75 11.44
C LEU A 385 10.61 -16.23 11.82
N ILE A 386 9.53 -16.99 11.94
CA ILE A 386 9.58 -18.42 12.27
C ILE A 386 10.21 -19.21 11.12
N TYR A 387 9.77 -18.97 9.89
CA TYR A 387 10.36 -19.60 8.70
C TYR A 387 11.85 -19.29 8.57
N ALA A 388 12.24 -18.03 8.77
CA ALA A 388 13.63 -17.63 8.71
C ALA A 388 14.46 -18.29 9.82
N LYS A 389 13.96 -18.32 11.06
CA LYS A 389 14.64 -18.98 12.17
C LYS A 389 14.84 -20.47 11.87
N TYR A 390 13.76 -21.18 11.52
CA TYR A 390 13.81 -22.61 11.23
C TYR A 390 14.74 -22.95 10.06
N LEU A 391 14.58 -22.29 8.91
CA LEU A 391 15.37 -22.61 7.71
C LEU A 391 16.87 -22.39 7.94
N PHE A 392 17.26 -21.28 8.60
CA PHE A 392 18.66 -20.92 8.72
C PHE A 392 19.35 -21.53 9.94
N GLU A 393 18.62 -21.90 11.00
CA GLU A 393 19.19 -22.59 12.17
C GLU A 393 19.15 -24.11 12.05
N ASN A 394 18.00 -24.69 11.69
CA ASN A 394 17.86 -26.14 11.58
C ASN A 394 18.43 -26.69 10.28
N THR A 395 18.63 -25.84 9.27
CA THR A 395 19.23 -26.19 7.97
C THR A 395 18.59 -27.42 7.30
N PRO A 396 17.26 -27.42 7.07
CA PRO A 396 16.58 -28.57 6.50
C PRO A 396 17.08 -28.91 5.08
N SER A 397 17.07 -30.20 4.75
CA SER A 397 17.47 -30.68 3.42
C SER A 397 16.58 -30.12 2.31
N LYS A 398 17.07 -30.14 1.06
CA LYS A 398 16.30 -29.75 -0.14
C LYS A 398 14.90 -30.38 -0.19
N ILE A 399 14.78 -31.65 0.21
CA ILE A 399 13.51 -32.39 0.20
C ILE A 399 12.57 -31.83 1.26
N GLN A 400 13.05 -31.64 2.49
CA GLN A 400 12.28 -31.03 3.58
C GLN A 400 11.86 -29.59 3.23
N THR A 401 12.75 -28.78 2.65
CA THR A 401 12.43 -27.43 2.16
C THR A 401 11.31 -27.45 1.13
N ARG A 402 11.36 -28.38 0.16
CA ARG A 402 10.30 -28.52 -0.85
C ARG A 402 8.97 -28.86 -0.21
N PHE A 403 8.95 -29.85 0.68
CA PHE A 403 7.73 -30.26 1.35
C PHE A 403 7.12 -29.14 2.20
N LEU A 404 7.93 -28.42 2.96
CA LEU A 404 7.48 -27.29 3.76
C LEU A 404 6.93 -26.15 2.87
N PHE A 405 7.58 -25.88 1.75
CA PHE A 405 7.09 -24.89 0.78
C PHE A 405 5.76 -25.32 0.15
N ASP A 406 5.63 -26.60 -0.20
CA ASP A 406 4.40 -27.15 -0.76
C ASP A 406 3.23 -27.07 0.23
N GLY A 407 3.48 -27.37 1.51
CA GLY A 407 2.51 -27.17 2.59
C GLY A 407 2.05 -25.71 2.71
N TYR A 408 3.02 -24.78 2.76
CA TYR A 408 2.74 -23.35 2.78
C TYR A 408 1.89 -22.86 1.60
N ILE A 409 2.23 -23.26 0.36
CA ILE A 409 1.46 -22.90 -0.85
C ILE A 409 0.03 -23.44 -0.78
N ASN A 410 -0.15 -24.69 -0.37
CA ASN A 410 -1.48 -25.30 -0.28
C ASN A 410 -2.38 -24.57 0.73
N SER A 411 -1.85 -24.20 1.90
CA SER A 411 -2.60 -23.42 2.89
C SER A 411 -3.02 -22.05 2.35
N ILE A 412 -2.18 -21.39 1.56
CA ILE A 412 -2.54 -20.11 0.94
C ILE A 412 -3.67 -20.30 -0.06
N ILE A 413 -3.54 -21.28 -0.96
CA ILE A 413 -4.54 -21.56 -1.99
C ILE A 413 -5.90 -21.85 -1.36
N GLU A 414 -5.93 -22.64 -0.30
CA GLU A 414 -7.16 -22.97 0.43
C GLU A 414 -7.84 -21.71 0.99
N VAL A 415 -7.07 -20.83 1.63
CA VAL A 415 -7.59 -19.57 2.18
C VAL A 415 -8.08 -18.63 1.07
N GLN A 416 -7.30 -18.47 0.00
CA GLN A 416 -7.65 -17.57 -1.10
C GLN A 416 -8.90 -18.05 -1.86
N ARG A 417 -9.08 -19.38 -2.02
CA ARG A 417 -10.28 -19.96 -2.65
C ARG A 417 -11.51 -19.90 -1.77
N SER A 418 -11.36 -20.09 -0.46
CA SER A 418 -12.48 -20.07 0.49
C SER A 418 -13.00 -18.66 0.80
N GLN A 419 -12.37 -17.60 0.26
CA GLN A 419 -12.69 -16.19 0.55
C GLN A 419 -12.80 -15.90 2.06
N LYS A 420 -12.01 -16.61 2.88
CA LYS A 420 -11.92 -16.35 4.32
C LYS A 420 -11.58 -14.87 4.56
N SER A 421 -12.08 -14.34 5.69
CA SER A 421 -11.98 -12.93 6.13
C SER A 421 -10.77 -12.18 5.58
N HIS A 422 -11.00 -10.94 5.10
CA HIS A 422 -9.97 -10.02 4.59
C HIS A 422 -8.82 -9.74 5.57
N LEU A 423 -8.92 -10.16 6.84
CA LEU A 423 -7.88 -9.99 7.86
C LEU A 423 -6.93 -11.20 7.99
N HIS A 424 -7.19 -12.30 7.28
CA HIS A 424 -6.32 -13.48 7.31
C HIS A 424 -5.00 -13.20 6.56
N PRO A 425 -3.82 -13.57 7.09
CA PRO A 425 -2.51 -13.24 6.50
C PRO A 425 -2.29 -13.87 5.11
N PHE A 426 -2.98 -14.98 4.81
CA PHE A 426 -2.96 -15.64 3.50
C PHE A 426 -4.06 -15.18 2.53
N SER A 427 -4.96 -14.28 2.94
CA SER A 427 -5.96 -13.72 2.03
C SER A 427 -5.29 -12.91 0.91
N SER A 428 -5.89 -12.86 -0.27
CA SER A 428 -5.34 -12.17 -1.46
C SER A 428 -4.96 -10.71 -1.19
N ASN A 429 -5.70 -10.03 -0.31
CA ASN A 429 -5.49 -8.61 0.01
C ASN A 429 -4.33 -8.38 0.99
N CYS A 430 -4.00 -9.37 1.84
CA CYS A 430 -2.95 -9.24 2.85
C CYS A 430 -1.66 -9.97 2.47
N HIS A 431 -1.75 -11.00 1.63
CA HIS A 431 -0.65 -11.89 1.35
C HIS A 431 0.42 -11.23 0.47
N ASN A 432 1.68 -11.31 0.89
CA ASN A 432 2.84 -10.82 0.14
C ASN A 432 3.93 -11.90 0.03
N SER A 433 4.95 -11.68 -0.79
CA SER A 433 5.96 -12.72 -1.07
C SER A 433 7.11 -12.82 -0.05
N ILE A 434 6.96 -12.29 1.17
CA ILE A 434 8.07 -12.26 2.14
C ILE A 434 8.53 -13.65 2.58
N VAL A 435 7.61 -14.61 2.71
CA VAL A 435 7.97 -16.00 3.06
C VAL A 435 8.65 -16.68 1.88
N LEU A 436 8.15 -16.48 0.64
CA LEU A 436 8.84 -16.93 -0.58
C LEU A 436 10.28 -16.41 -0.61
N GLU A 437 10.48 -15.12 -0.35
CA GLU A 437 11.80 -14.49 -0.30
C GLU A 437 12.76 -15.25 0.64
N THR A 438 12.27 -15.67 1.81
CA THR A 438 13.06 -16.46 2.77
C THR A 438 13.42 -17.84 2.22
N PHE A 439 12.51 -18.53 1.53
CA PHE A 439 12.79 -19.81 0.86
C PHE A 439 13.80 -19.66 -0.28
N LEU A 440 13.69 -18.61 -1.09
CA LEU A 440 14.64 -18.31 -2.16
C LEU A 440 16.02 -18.02 -1.58
N ARG A 441 16.08 -17.18 -0.54
CA ARG A 441 17.31 -16.85 0.19
C ARG A 441 18.01 -18.11 0.71
N TYR A 442 17.26 -18.98 1.39
CA TYR A 442 17.80 -20.22 1.93
C TYR A 442 18.31 -21.15 0.82
N SER A 443 17.55 -21.29 -0.26
CA SER A 443 17.89 -22.13 -1.40
C SER A 443 19.14 -21.65 -2.15
N LEU A 444 19.33 -20.33 -2.24
CA LEU A 444 20.49 -19.71 -2.86
C LEU A 444 21.74 -19.80 -1.99
N TYR A 445 21.67 -19.33 -0.75
CA TYR A 445 22.87 -19.13 0.06
C TYR A 445 23.29 -20.38 0.83
N ASN A 446 22.34 -21.13 1.39
CA ASN A 446 22.64 -22.31 2.21
C ASN A 446 22.67 -23.58 1.35
N LEU A 447 21.62 -23.83 0.55
CA LEU A 447 21.59 -25.03 -0.30
C LEU A 447 22.46 -24.88 -1.56
N LYS A 448 22.76 -23.65 -2.00
CA LYS A 448 23.50 -23.35 -3.25
C LYS A 448 22.85 -24.00 -4.48
N LYS A 449 21.51 -24.01 -4.54
CA LYS A 449 20.72 -24.62 -5.61
C LYS A 449 19.82 -23.59 -6.31
N PRO A 450 20.35 -22.74 -7.21
CA PRO A 450 19.53 -21.74 -7.90
C PRO A 450 18.44 -22.33 -8.80
N ARG A 451 18.67 -23.46 -9.48
CA ARG A 451 17.59 -24.16 -10.23
C ARG A 451 16.45 -24.63 -9.33
N PHE A 452 16.76 -25.05 -8.10
CA PHE A 452 15.72 -25.42 -7.13
C PHE A 452 14.93 -24.19 -6.71
N ALA A 453 15.61 -23.09 -6.38
CA ALA A 453 14.97 -21.82 -6.06
C ALA A 453 14.08 -21.30 -7.21
N CYS A 454 14.54 -21.45 -8.46
CA CYS A 454 13.76 -21.13 -9.66
C CYS A 454 12.43 -21.90 -9.70
N ASN A 455 12.47 -23.21 -9.47
CA ASN A 455 11.26 -24.04 -9.44
C ASN A 455 10.27 -23.60 -8.33
N LEU A 456 10.77 -23.19 -7.16
CA LEU A 456 9.92 -22.66 -6.09
C LEU A 456 9.26 -21.33 -6.52
N LEU A 457 10.02 -20.45 -7.18
CA LEU A 457 9.52 -19.19 -7.72
C LEU A 457 8.43 -19.42 -8.76
N ILE A 458 8.68 -20.28 -9.76
CA ILE A 458 7.69 -20.59 -10.82
C ILE A 458 6.41 -21.14 -10.19
N LYS A 459 6.52 -22.14 -9.30
CA LYS A 459 5.36 -22.70 -8.60
C LYS A 459 4.55 -21.64 -7.85
N TYR A 460 5.23 -20.70 -7.19
CA TYR A 460 4.56 -19.60 -6.49
C TYR A 460 3.80 -18.69 -7.45
N LEU A 461 4.45 -18.26 -8.53
CA LEU A 461 3.89 -17.33 -9.51
C LEU A 461 2.65 -17.88 -10.22
N ASP A 462 2.60 -19.20 -10.39
CA ASP A 462 1.49 -19.90 -11.05
C ASP A 462 0.29 -20.13 -10.12
N SER A 463 0.52 -20.14 -8.80
CA SER A 463 -0.48 -20.66 -7.85
C SER A 463 -1.03 -19.65 -6.85
N VAL A 464 -0.31 -18.55 -6.60
CA VAL A 464 -0.60 -17.66 -5.46
C VAL A 464 -0.83 -16.22 -5.89
N HIS A 465 -1.93 -15.62 -5.42
CA HIS A 465 -2.12 -14.18 -5.52
C HIS A 465 -1.34 -13.45 -4.42
N SER A 466 -0.63 -12.39 -4.78
CA SER A 466 0.17 -11.58 -3.84
C SER A 466 -0.04 -10.10 -4.09
N CYS A 467 -0.36 -9.35 -3.04
CA CYS A 467 -0.52 -7.89 -3.11
C CYS A 467 0.82 -7.15 -3.23
N LYS A 468 1.93 -7.79 -2.86
CA LYS A 468 3.29 -7.24 -2.95
C LYS A 468 4.33 -8.33 -3.16
N TYR A 469 5.26 -8.08 -4.08
CA TYR A 469 6.46 -8.89 -4.26
C TYR A 469 7.67 -8.26 -3.58
N HIS A 470 8.36 -9.04 -2.75
CA HIS A 470 9.71 -8.79 -2.28
C HIS A 470 10.68 -9.29 -3.34
N THR A 471 11.65 -8.46 -3.70
CA THR A 471 12.41 -8.66 -4.96
C THR A 471 13.91 -8.82 -4.75
N HIS A 472 14.43 -8.86 -3.53
CA HIS A 472 15.87 -8.86 -3.30
C HIS A 472 16.50 -10.24 -3.60
N ALA A 473 16.04 -11.31 -2.95
CA ALA A 473 16.48 -12.67 -3.23
C ALA A 473 16.00 -13.15 -4.61
N LEU A 474 14.82 -12.71 -5.05
CA LEU A 474 14.35 -12.92 -6.43
C LEU A 474 15.29 -12.28 -7.46
N SER A 475 15.69 -11.02 -7.29
CA SER A 475 16.63 -10.35 -8.20
C SER A 475 17.99 -11.03 -8.18
N ARG A 476 18.47 -11.43 -7.00
CA ARG A 476 19.70 -12.21 -6.88
C ARG A 476 19.62 -13.54 -7.64
N LEU A 477 18.51 -14.27 -7.49
CA LEU A 477 18.26 -15.51 -8.21
C LEU A 477 18.36 -15.31 -9.72
N LEU A 478 17.67 -14.31 -10.26
CA LEU A 478 17.67 -14.02 -11.69
C LEU A 478 19.08 -13.64 -12.19
N ALA A 479 19.81 -12.81 -11.44
CA ALA A 479 21.18 -12.45 -11.79
C ALA A 479 22.11 -13.69 -11.83
N GLU A 480 21.95 -14.64 -10.90
CA GLU A 480 22.72 -15.88 -10.91
C GLU A 480 22.29 -16.85 -12.02
N LEU A 481 20.99 -16.94 -12.32
CA LEU A 481 20.46 -17.77 -13.39
C LEU A 481 20.86 -17.26 -14.78
N ALA A 482 21.04 -15.95 -14.97
CA ALA A 482 21.47 -15.37 -16.25
C ALA A 482 22.76 -16.01 -16.78
N SER A 483 23.67 -16.41 -15.89
CA SER A 483 24.93 -17.08 -16.23
C SER A 483 24.80 -18.57 -16.58
N LYS A 484 23.64 -19.19 -16.29
CA LYS A 484 23.38 -20.63 -16.43
C LYS A 484 22.39 -20.95 -17.52
N ASP A 485 21.36 -20.12 -17.64
CA ASP A 485 20.29 -20.21 -18.64
C ASP A 485 19.75 -18.81 -18.91
N ILE A 486 20.39 -18.12 -19.85
CA ILE A 486 20.02 -16.74 -20.20
C ILE A 486 18.62 -16.68 -20.82
N SER A 487 18.23 -17.69 -21.59
CA SER A 487 16.92 -17.75 -22.26
C SER A 487 15.79 -17.85 -21.23
N GLU A 488 15.87 -18.82 -20.32
CA GLU A 488 14.89 -18.97 -19.23
C GLU A 488 14.86 -17.71 -18.35
N THR A 489 16.03 -17.15 -18.04
CA THR A 489 16.12 -15.91 -17.25
C THR A 489 15.43 -14.73 -17.92
N CYS A 490 15.66 -14.52 -19.22
CA CYS A 490 15.01 -13.46 -19.98
C CYS A 490 13.48 -13.64 -20.03
N GLN A 491 12.99 -14.87 -20.19
CA GLN A 491 11.55 -15.17 -20.14
C GLN A 491 10.94 -14.85 -18.77
N LEU A 492 11.61 -15.27 -17.69
CA LEU A 492 11.19 -14.96 -16.32
C LEU A 492 11.20 -13.45 -16.04
N VAL A 493 12.26 -12.74 -16.45
CA VAL A 493 12.35 -11.27 -16.32
C VAL A 493 11.23 -10.57 -17.08
N ASN A 494 10.93 -11.00 -18.31
CA ASN A 494 9.84 -10.41 -19.10
C ASN A 494 8.46 -10.62 -18.46
N THR A 495 8.28 -11.73 -17.74
CA THR A 495 7.06 -12.01 -16.98
C THR A 495 7.01 -11.19 -15.68
N LEU A 496 8.12 -11.15 -14.94
CA LEU A 496 8.21 -10.54 -13.62
C LEU A 496 8.23 -9.01 -13.66
N LYS A 497 8.83 -8.39 -14.69
CA LYS A 497 8.85 -6.92 -14.83
C LYS A 497 7.45 -6.32 -14.98
N ARG A 498 6.45 -7.13 -15.37
CA ARG A 498 5.03 -6.73 -15.41
C ARG A 498 4.35 -6.80 -14.04
N LYS A 499 4.90 -7.57 -13.10
CA LYS A 499 4.32 -7.84 -11.77
C LYS A 499 5.06 -7.15 -10.62
N CYS A 500 6.36 -6.85 -10.77
CA CYS A 500 7.19 -6.35 -9.68
C CYS A 500 8.43 -5.56 -10.17
N LYS A 501 9.14 -4.95 -9.21
CA LYS A 501 10.34 -4.12 -9.42
C LYS A 501 11.63 -4.92 -9.25
N LEU A 502 12.26 -5.26 -10.36
CA LEU A 502 13.54 -5.99 -10.36
C LEU A 502 14.72 -5.06 -10.08
N GLU A 503 15.76 -5.52 -9.41
CA GLU A 503 16.91 -4.67 -9.10
C GLU A 503 17.87 -4.52 -10.30
N THR A 504 18.60 -3.40 -10.36
CA THR A 504 19.61 -3.10 -11.40
C THR A 504 20.59 -4.25 -11.67
N PRO A 505 21.09 -5.00 -10.66
CA PRO A 505 21.99 -6.13 -10.91
C PRO A 505 21.42 -7.23 -11.81
N VAL A 506 20.09 -7.41 -11.88
CA VAL A 506 19.46 -8.37 -12.81
C VAL A 506 19.75 -7.98 -14.25
N PHE A 507 19.50 -6.72 -14.58
CA PHE A 507 19.64 -6.19 -15.91
C PHE A 507 21.10 -6.16 -16.33
N VAL A 508 22.01 -5.73 -15.44
CA VAL A 508 23.46 -5.77 -15.69
C VAL A 508 23.93 -7.21 -15.96
N ALA A 509 23.47 -8.18 -15.16
CA ALA A 509 23.83 -9.59 -15.38
C ALA A 509 23.31 -10.13 -16.72
N ILE A 510 22.11 -9.75 -17.14
CA ILE A 510 21.57 -10.14 -18.45
C ILE A 510 22.38 -9.52 -19.58
N ILE A 511 22.66 -8.21 -19.52
CA ILE A 511 23.47 -7.49 -20.51
C ILE A 511 24.83 -8.17 -20.66
N ASP A 512 25.53 -8.41 -19.56
CA ASP A 512 26.86 -9.04 -19.57
C ASP A 512 26.83 -10.45 -20.17
N ASN A 513 25.81 -11.26 -19.86
CA ASN A 513 25.69 -12.62 -20.40
C ASN A 513 25.26 -12.64 -21.88
N LEU A 514 24.43 -11.69 -22.33
CA LEU A 514 24.07 -11.54 -23.75
C LEU A 514 25.29 -11.11 -24.58
N ILE A 515 26.07 -10.13 -24.09
CA ILE A 515 27.34 -9.73 -24.70
C ILE A 515 28.28 -10.92 -24.82
N ARG A 516 28.39 -11.75 -23.77
CA ARG A 516 29.27 -12.93 -23.77
C ARG A 516 28.92 -13.96 -24.85
N ILE A 517 27.64 -14.06 -25.22
CA ILE A 517 27.18 -14.93 -26.32
C ILE A 517 27.04 -14.19 -27.65
N ASN A 518 27.55 -12.97 -27.75
CA ASN A 518 27.56 -12.11 -28.93
C ASN A 518 26.16 -11.63 -29.40
N GLU A 519 25.18 -11.56 -28.49
CA GLU A 519 23.82 -11.06 -28.72
C GLU A 519 23.74 -9.54 -28.38
N LEU A 520 24.51 -8.73 -29.10
CA LEU A 520 24.71 -7.30 -28.78
C LEU A 520 23.44 -6.45 -28.93
N GLU A 521 22.56 -6.75 -29.89
CA GLU A 521 21.31 -6.01 -30.09
C GLU A 521 20.36 -6.23 -28.90
N SER A 522 20.16 -7.48 -28.50
CA SER A 522 19.36 -7.82 -27.32
C SER A 522 19.95 -7.20 -26.05
N ALA A 523 21.27 -7.22 -25.89
CA ALA A 523 21.95 -6.58 -24.76
C ALA A 523 21.69 -5.06 -24.74
N ARG A 524 21.70 -4.42 -25.92
CA ARG A 524 21.41 -3.01 -26.07
C ARG A 524 19.98 -2.66 -25.66
N GLU A 525 18.99 -3.47 -26.00
CA GLU A 525 17.60 -3.25 -25.59
C GLU A 525 17.45 -3.23 -24.06
N TYR A 526 18.09 -4.17 -23.35
CA TYR A 526 18.09 -4.18 -21.88
C TYR A 526 18.84 -2.98 -21.29
N TYR A 527 19.93 -2.54 -21.92
CA TYR A 527 20.66 -1.34 -21.51
C TYR A 527 19.81 -0.07 -21.67
N ASP A 528 19.14 0.09 -22.81
CA ASP A 528 18.28 1.24 -23.07
C ASP A 528 17.08 1.25 -22.10
N TYR A 529 16.48 0.08 -21.81
CA TYR A 529 15.46 -0.07 -20.77
C TYR A 529 15.99 0.38 -19.39
N LEU A 530 17.17 -0.10 -18.98
CA LEU A 530 17.81 0.28 -17.72
C LEU A 530 18.02 1.79 -17.65
N CYS A 531 18.54 2.40 -18.71
CA CYS A 531 18.84 3.83 -18.78
C CYS A 531 17.58 4.71 -18.78
N SER A 532 16.50 4.25 -19.40
CA SER A 532 15.21 4.96 -19.45
C SER A 532 14.47 4.95 -18.10
N ASN A 533 14.85 4.03 -17.19
CA ASN A 533 14.18 3.81 -15.93
C ASN A 533 14.92 4.50 -14.78
N SER A 534 14.35 5.60 -14.29
CA SER A 534 14.92 6.45 -13.24
C SER A 534 15.33 5.68 -11.98
N ARG A 535 14.58 4.65 -11.57
CA ARG A 535 14.91 3.83 -10.40
C ARG A 535 16.12 2.91 -10.65
N LEU A 536 16.18 2.29 -11.82
CA LEU A 536 17.25 1.36 -12.16
C LEU A 536 18.57 2.09 -12.37
N VAL A 537 18.51 3.22 -13.09
CA VAL A 537 19.68 3.99 -13.51
C VAL A 537 20.39 4.67 -12.34
N VAL A 538 19.66 5.11 -11.31
CA VAL A 538 20.26 5.70 -10.09
C VAL A 538 21.16 4.69 -9.37
N ASN A 539 20.82 3.40 -9.46
CA ASN A 539 21.57 2.31 -8.85
C ASN A 539 22.59 1.67 -9.81
N LEU A 540 22.73 2.18 -11.04
CA LEU A 540 23.79 1.75 -11.94
C LEU A 540 25.12 2.25 -11.40
N LYS A 541 26.11 1.36 -11.26
CA LYS A 541 27.43 1.77 -10.82
C LYS A 541 28.08 2.57 -11.95
N LYS A 542 28.73 3.67 -11.60
CA LYS A 542 29.49 4.49 -12.56
C LYS A 542 30.48 3.65 -13.37
N GLY A 543 31.18 2.70 -12.73
CA GLY A 543 32.10 1.80 -13.43
C GLY A 543 31.45 0.91 -14.49
N ASP A 544 30.21 0.46 -14.27
CA ASP A 544 29.47 -0.32 -15.27
C ASP A 544 29.07 0.57 -16.46
N ALA A 545 28.60 1.80 -16.18
CA ALA A 545 28.24 2.78 -17.20
C ALA A 545 29.45 3.22 -18.06
N ASP A 546 30.59 3.50 -17.41
CA ASP A 546 31.83 3.88 -18.08
C ASP A 546 32.34 2.73 -18.98
N ARG A 547 32.27 1.48 -18.51
CA ARG A 547 32.61 0.29 -19.30
C ARG A 547 31.73 0.18 -20.54
N PHE A 548 30.40 0.28 -20.39
CA PHE A 548 29.49 0.17 -21.53
C PHE A 548 29.71 1.27 -22.59
N TYR A 549 30.07 2.47 -22.15
CA TYR A 549 30.45 3.56 -23.04
C TYR A 549 31.78 3.31 -23.75
N GLN A 550 32.82 2.90 -23.02
CA GLN A 550 34.17 2.71 -23.58
C GLN A 550 34.26 1.51 -24.52
N GLU A 551 33.61 0.39 -24.19
CA GLU A 551 33.69 -0.84 -24.96
C GLU A 551 32.70 -0.87 -26.14
N TYR A 552 31.49 -0.32 -25.98
CA TYR A 552 30.40 -0.46 -26.97
C TYR A 552 29.84 0.87 -27.49
N GLY A 553 30.34 2.02 -27.01
CA GLY A 553 29.86 3.33 -27.42
C GLY A 553 28.46 3.69 -26.92
N TRP A 554 27.96 3.00 -25.89
CA TRP A 554 26.61 3.22 -25.36
C TRP A 554 26.54 4.46 -24.45
N PRO A 555 25.48 5.29 -24.52
CA PRO A 555 25.46 6.60 -23.86
C PRO A 555 25.42 6.50 -22.34
N ILE A 556 26.20 7.34 -21.64
CA ILE A 556 26.20 7.43 -20.19
C ILE A 556 24.90 8.11 -19.71
N PRO A 557 24.18 7.56 -18.71
CA PRO A 557 22.94 8.17 -18.25
C PRO A 557 23.11 9.53 -17.56
N LYS A 558 22.15 10.44 -17.81
CA LYS A 558 22.15 11.82 -17.27
C LYS A 558 21.99 11.91 -15.74
N SER A 559 21.45 10.88 -15.08
CA SER A 559 21.17 10.86 -13.63
C SER A 559 22.43 11.00 -12.76
N HIS A 560 23.62 10.66 -13.28
CA HIS A 560 24.88 10.80 -12.56
C HIS A 560 25.40 12.26 -12.47
N ALA A 561 24.67 13.23 -13.04
CA ALA A 561 25.09 14.63 -13.13
C ALA A 561 24.47 15.58 -12.09
N ARG A 562 23.59 15.13 -11.18
CA ARG A 562 22.95 16.02 -10.19
C ARG A 562 23.46 15.80 -8.76
N LYS A 563 24.00 16.87 -8.17
CA LYS A 563 24.02 17.12 -6.72
C LYS A 563 23.42 18.51 -6.49
N SER A 564 22.33 18.61 -5.76
CA SER A 564 21.87 19.87 -5.18
C SER A 564 21.82 19.71 -3.67
N THR A 565 22.75 20.35 -2.97
CA THR A 565 22.69 20.48 -1.52
C THR A 565 21.73 21.62 -1.21
N GLU A 566 20.46 21.33 -0.95
CA GLU A 566 19.55 22.33 -0.38
C GLU A 566 19.77 22.47 1.13
N MET A 567 19.69 23.69 1.65
CA MET A 567 19.79 23.96 3.09
C MET A 567 18.57 23.39 3.83
N LEU A 568 18.80 22.75 4.97
CA LEU A 568 17.73 22.25 5.84
C LEU A 568 16.85 23.40 6.35
N PRO A 569 15.51 23.24 6.39
CA PRO A 569 14.65 24.23 7.03
C PRO A 569 14.97 24.37 8.53
N VAL A 570 14.72 25.57 9.06
CA VAL A 570 15.08 25.97 10.44
C VAL A 570 14.53 24.99 11.49
N TRP A 571 13.30 24.50 11.33
CA TRP A 571 12.67 23.54 12.27
C TRP A 571 13.29 22.12 12.25
N LEU A 572 14.23 21.84 11.33
CA LEU A 572 15.07 20.63 11.28
C LEU A 572 16.55 20.89 11.61
N SER A 573 16.94 22.14 11.87
CA SER A 573 18.35 22.53 11.98
C SER A 573 18.96 22.29 13.37
N CYS A 574 18.13 22.22 14.42
CA CYS A 574 18.56 22.04 15.82
C CYS A 574 17.89 20.83 16.46
N GLU A 575 18.34 19.62 16.12
CA GLU A 575 17.73 18.38 16.62
C GLU A 575 18.69 17.62 17.55
N GLU A 576 18.27 17.42 18.81
CA GLU A 576 18.94 16.55 19.78
C GLU A 576 18.97 15.09 19.30
N THR A 577 19.99 14.35 19.74
CA THR A 577 20.05 12.90 19.51
C THR A 577 19.00 12.17 20.34
N PHE A 578 18.46 11.08 19.81
CA PHE A 578 17.50 10.25 20.52
C PHE A 578 18.05 9.70 21.84
N ASP A 579 17.27 9.84 22.92
CA ASP A 579 17.57 9.34 24.26
C ASP A 579 16.31 8.66 24.85
N VAL A 580 16.42 7.37 25.15
CA VAL A 580 15.31 6.56 25.68
C VAL A 580 14.94 6.96 27.11
N THR A 581 15.89 7.46 27.89
CA THR A 581 15.66 7.87 29.29
C THR A 581 14.65 9.01 29.33
N LYS A 582 14.81 10.02 28.46
CA LYS A 582 13.87 11.13 28.31
C LYS A 582 12.46 10.67 27.91
N VAL A 583 12.35 9.61 27.12
CA VAL A 583 11.05 9.02 26.74
C VAL A 583 10.37 8.38 27.96
N ILE A 584 11.14 7.63 28.76
CA ILE A 584 10.65 6.98 29.98
C ILE A 584 10.21 8.05 30.99
N GLU A 585 11.05 9.07 31.25
CA GLU A 585 10.74 10.19 32.15
C GLU A 585 9.47 10.93 31.73
N PHE A 586 9.28 11.16 30.43
CA PHE A 586 8.05 11.76 29.91
C PHE A 586 6.82 10.91 30.22
N LEU A 587 6.89 9.58 29.99
CA LEU A 587 5.77 8.67 30.25
C LEU A 587 5.46 8.57 31.75
N GLU A 588 6.47 8.68 32.61
CA GLU A 588 6.31 8.68 34.07
C GLU A 588 5.67 9.98 34.59
N THR A 589 6.07 11.13 34.04
CA THR A 589 5.58 12.45 34.44
C THR A 589 4.06 12.60 34.24
N TYR A 590 3.48 11.85 33.31
CA TYR A 590 2.08 11.98 32.92
C TYR A 590 1.22 10.76 33.22
N LYS A 591 1.60 9.98 34.23
CA LYS A 591 0.76 8.91 34.78
C LYS A 591 -0.59 9.50 35.23
N PRO A 592 -1.74 8.97 34.75
CA PRO A 592 -3.06 9.45 35.12
C PRO A 592 -3.39 9.25 36.60
#